data_AF-A0A553R3W2-F1
#
_entry.id   AF-A0A553R3W2-F1
#
_cell.length_a   1.000
_cell.length_b   1.000
_cell.length_c   1.000
_cell.angle_alpha   90.00
_cell.angle_beta   90.00
_cell.angle_gamma   90.00
#
_symmetry.space_group_name_H-M   'P 1'
#
loop_
_entity.id
_entity.type
_entity.pdbx_description
1 polymer ?
#
loop_
_entity_poly.entity_id
_entity_poly.type
_entity_poly.pdbx_seq_one_letter_code
_entity_poly.pdbx_strand_id
1 'polypeptide(L)'
;MEQLRGEALKFHKPGENYKTEGYVVTPNTMDLLKKHLEVTGGQVRSRFPPEPNGILHIGHAKAINFNFGFAKANGGICFLRYDDTNPEKEEEKYFTAIRDMVQWLGYEPYEVTHASDNFQRLYDLAVDLIRRGHAYVCHQRGEELKGHNVPPSPWRDRPVQESLVLFERMRKGLFAEGEATLRMKMVMEDGKMDPNITHSLCTKEFQARRSSYYWLCNALDVYCPVQWEYGRLNLTYTVVSKRKIIKLVETGVVRDWDDPRLFTLTALRRRGFPPQAINNFCARVGVTVAQSTMEPHLLEACVREVLNDSAPRAMAILEPLKVTIIDLPAGARRELRVADFPANEAKGSHTVPFSNTIFIEQSDFREVMEKGYKRLTPDQPVGLRYAGFVISVKNIIRDESGRVCALQVSCASSDSVEKPKAFIHWVSEPLRCEVRLYERLFVHKNPEDPAEVPAGFLSDVNPTWTSTRPVVPVQGRLISGLWVQGQQSDNSLTVIESALVDRSVAAARVFDKFQFERVGYFSVDPDSTAQKLVFNRTVTLKEDPGKI
;
A
#
# COMPACT_ATOMS: atom_id res chain seq x y z
N MET A 1 -19.08 3.36 -3.68
CA MET A 1 -20.10 2.28 -3.71
C MET A 1 -21.09 2.47 -4.85
N GLU A 2 -21.66 3.66 -5.04
CA GLU A 2 -22.63 3.91 -6.12
C GLU A 2 -22.08 3.68 -7.53
N GLN A 3 -20.80 4.03 -7.76
CA GLN A 3 -20.06 3.73 -9.00
C GLN A 3 -19.90 2.23 -9.32
N LEU A 4 -20.10 1.33 -8.34
CA LEU A 4 -19.94 -0.12 -8.49
C LEU A 4 -21.28 -0.87 -8.59
N ARG A 5 -22.41 -0.16 -8.70
CA ARG A 5 -23.70 -0.79 -8.99
C ARG A 5 -23.69 -1.36 -10.41
N GLY A 6 -24.17 -2.60 -10.59
CA GLY A 6 -24.09 -3.32 -11.87
C GLY A 6 -24.71 -2.56 -13.05
N GLU A 7 -25.76 -1.79 -12.80
CA GLU A 7 -26.41 -0.93 -13.81
C GLU A 7 -25.51 0.20 -14.30
N ALA A 8 -24.68 0.77 -13.43
CA ALA A 8 -23.73 1.83 -13.79
C ALA A 8 -22.57 1.30 -14.63
N LEU A 9 -22.23 0.01 -14.46
CA LEU A 9 -21.15 -0.67 -15.19
C LEU A 9 -21.64 -1.43 -16.43
N LYS A 10 -22.96 -1.47 -16.67
CA LYS A 10 -23.61 -2.28 -17.73
C LYS A 10 -23.26 -3.78 -17.66
N PHE A 11 -23.03 -4.29 -16.46
CA PHE A 11 -22.80 -5.73 -16.26
C PHE A 11 -24.10 -6.52 -16.32
N HIS A 12 -24.02 -7.78 -16.76
CA HIS A 12 -25.16 -8.69 -16.77
C HIS A 12 -25.71 -8.96 -15.36
N LYS A 13 -27.01 -9.29 -15.29
CA LYS A 13 -27.60 -9.81 -14.06
C LYS A 13 -27.21 -11.29 -13.87
N PRO A 14 -27.11 -11.80 -12.63
CA PRO A 14 -26.89 -13.22 -12.38
C PRO A 14 -27.88 -14.10 -13.15
N GLY A 15 -27.39 -15.10 -13.87
CA GLY A 15 -28.19 -15.98 -14.74
C GLY A 15 -28.42 -15.45 -16.16
N GLU A 16 -28.04 -14.21 -16.46
CA GLU A 16 -28.18 -13.61 -17.79
C GLU A 16 -26.85 -13.58 -18.58
N ASN A 17 -25.94 -14.53 -18.30
CA ASN A 17 -24.61 -14.61 -18.91
C ASN A 17 -24.68 -14.58 -20.45
N TYR A 18 -25.70 -15.24 -21.02
CA TYR A 18 -25.95 -15.36 -22.46
C TYR A 18 -26.20 -14.02 -23.17
N LYS A 19 -26.42 -12.91 -22.44
CA LYS A 19 -26.58 -11.57 -23.02
C LYS A 19 -25.25 -10.85 -23.22
N THR A 20 -24.14 -11.42 -22.75
CA THR A 20 -22.83 -10.76 -22.78
C THR A 20 -22.08 -11.02 -24.08
N GLU A 21 -21.26 -10.06 -24.48
CA GLU A 21 -20.51 -10.12 -25.73
C GLU A 21 -19.52 -11.30 -25.73
N GLY A 22 -19.55 -12.09 -26.81
CA GLY A 22 -18.68 -13.25 -26.99
C GLY A 22 -19.11 -14.49 -26.21
N TYR A 23 -20.21 -14.46 -25.45
CA TYR A 23 -20.71 -15.63 -24.76
C TYR A 23 -21.32 -16.64 -25.74
N VAL A 24 -20.94 -17.91 -25.61
CA VAL A 24 -21.40 -18.99 -26.49
C VAL A 24 -22.56 -19.72 -25.84
N VAL A 25 -23.69 -19.78 -26.52
CA VAL A 25 -24.87 -20.53 -26.08
C VAL A 25 -24.84 -21.93 -26.70
N THR A 26 -24.49 -22.92 -25.89
CA THR A 26 -24.55 -24.36 -26.22
C THR A 26 -25.94 -24.93 -25.92
N PRO A 27 -26.28 -26.15 -26.41
CA PRO A 27 -27.55 -26.80 -26.09
C PRO A 27 -27.81 -26.97 -24.58
N ASN A 28 -26.75 -27.11 -23.77
CA ASN A 28 -26.83 -27.29 -22.33
C ASN A 28 -26.84 -25.97 -21.54
N THR A 29 -26.62 -24.82 -22.19
CA THR A 29 -26.36 -23.54 -21.51
C THR A 29 -27.52 -23.11 -20.61
N MET A 30 -28.77 -23.23 -21.07
CA MET A 30 -29.93 -22.80 -20.29
C MET A 30 -30.16 -23.69 -19.05
N ASP A 31 -29.94 -25.00 -19.17
CA ASP A 31 -30.03 -25.93 -18.06
C ASP A 31 -28.90 -25.69 -17.03
N LEU A 32 -27.69 -25.39 -17.50
CA LEU A 32 -26.56 -25.03 -16.64
C LEU A 32 -26.81 -23.71 -15.89
N LEU A 33 -27.40 -22.72 -16.55
CA LEU A 33 -27.78 -21.45 -15.91
C LEU A 33 -28.89 -21.66 -14.88
N LYS A 34 -29.87 -22.52 -15.15
CA LYS A 34 -30.91 -22.89 -14.19
C LYS A 34 -30.30 -23.52 -12.93
N LYS A 35 -29.45 -24.54 -13.08
CA LYS A 35 -28.72 -25.16 -11.96
C LYS A 35 -27.88 -24.15 -11.19
N HIS A 36 -27.22 -23.24 -11.90
CA HIS A 36 -26.44 -22.17 -11.28
C HIS A 36 -27.34 -21.23 -10.44
N LEU A 37 -28.52 -20.86 -10.94
CA LEU A 37 -29.48 -20.05 -10.20
C LEU A 37 -30.02 -20.78 -8.97
N GLU A 38 -30.26 -22.09 -9.05
CA GLU A 38 -30.66 -22.91 -7.90
C GLU A 38 -29.60 -22.89 -6.79
N VAL A 39 -28.32 -22.98 -7.15
CA VAL A 39 -27.20 -22.93 -6.19
C VAL A 39 -26.94 -21.53 -5.63
N THR A 40 -27.11 -20.50 -6.44
CA THR A 40 -26.75 -19.12 -6.07
C THR A 40 -27.91 -18.30 -5.53
N GLY A 41 -29.16 -18.73 -5.72
CA GLY A 41 -30.34 -17.92 -5.45
C GLY A 41 -30.39 -16.63 -6.28
N GLY A 42 -29.68 -16.58 -7.42
CA GLY A 42 -29.53 -15.36 -8.23
C GLY A 42 -28.64 -14.28 -7.60
N GLN A 43 -27.85 -14.63 -6.58
CA GLN A 43 -26.94 -13.70 -5.91
C GLN A 43 -25.67 -13.43 -6.74
N VAL A 44 -25.17 -12.19 -6.70
CA VAL A 44 -23.84 -11.87 -7.23
C VAL A 44 -22.75 -12.61 -6.45
N ARG A 45 -21.89 -13.32 -7.18
CA ARG A 45 -20.70 -14.01 -6.67
C ARG A 45 -19.46 -13.56 -7.45
N SER A 46 -18.47 -13.01 -6.75
CA SER A 46 -17.14 -12.64 -7.27
C SER A 46 -16.02 -13.31 -6.48
N ARG A 47 -14.76 -13.09 -6.86
CA ARG A 47 -13.60 -13.61 -6.11
C ARG A 47 -12.40 -12.69 -6.23
N PHE A 48 -11.55 -12.66 -5.22
CA PHE A 48 -10.21 -12.13 -5.32
C PHE A 48 -9.22 -13.29 -5.27
N PRO A 49 -8.51 -13.61 -6.37
CA PRO A 49 -7.66 -14.80 -6.45
C PRO A 49 -6.15 -14.50 -6.42
N PRO A 50 -5.55 -14.04 -5.30
CA PRO A 50 -4.12 -13.76 -5.25
C PRO A 50 -3.29 -15.05 -5.17
N GLU A 51 -2.07 -15.02 -5.69
CA GLU A 51 -1.06 -16.05 -5.41
C GLU A 51 -0.67 -15.98 -3.92
N PRO A 52 -0.62 -17.12 -3.20
CA PRO A 52 -0.35 -17.15 -1.76
C PRO A 52 1.05 -16.67 -1.40
N ASN A 53 1.98 -16.65 -2.35
CA ASN A 53 3.36 -16.22 -2.18
C ASN A 53 3.59 -14.77 -2.66
N GLY A 54 2.54 -14.06 -3.06
CA GLY A 54 2.62 -12.72 -3.63
C GLY A 54 2.70 -11.61 -2.57
N ILE A 55 3.37 -10.50 -2.92
CA ILE A 55 3.33 -9.27 -2.12
C ILE A 55 2.24 -8.36 -2.70
N LEU A 56 1.19 -8.09 -1.92
CA LEU A 56 0.15 -7.16 -2.36
C LEU A 56 0.70 -5.73 -2.40
N HIS A 57 0.28 -5.00 -3.42
CA HIS A 57 0.71 -3.63 -3.72
C HIS A 57 -0.48 -2.76 -4.09
N ILE A 58 -0.30 -1.45 -4.24
CA ILE A 58 -1.39 -0.49 -4.53
C ILE A 58 -2.30 -0.91 -5.70
N GLY A 59 -1.75 -1.48 -6.77
CA GLY A 59 -2.57 -2.04 -7.87
C GLY A 59 -3.55 -3.14 -7.43
N HIS A 60 -3.20 -3.95 -6.43
CA HIS A 60 -4.10 -4.95 -5.83
C HIS A 60 -5.22 -4.31 -5.02
N ALA A 61 -5.06 -3.10 -4.47
CA ALA A 61 -6.17 -2.40 -3.81
C ALA A 61 -7.34 -2.15 -4.78
N LYS A 62 -7.05 -1.88 -6.06
CA LYS A 62 -8.10 -1.78 -7.10
C LYS A 62 -8.79 -3.12 -7.32
N ALA A 63 -8.04 -4.22 -7.37
CA ALA A 63 -8.61 -5.57 -7.52
C ALA A 63 -9.50 -5.97 -6.33
N ILE A 64 -9.06 -5.67 -5.10
CA ILE A 64 -9.82 -5.89 -3.86
C ILE A 64 -11.09 -5.03 -3.86
N ASN A 65 -10.95 -3.70 -4.05
CA ASN A 65 -12.09 -2.78 -4.09
C ASN A 65 -13.11 -3.18 -5.17
N PHE A 66 -12.63 -3.66 -6.32
CA PHE A 66 -13.53 -4.02 -7.39
C PHE A 66 -14.26 -5.33 -7.10
N ASN A 67 -13.55 -6.42 -6.75
CA ASN A 67 -14.19 -7.71 -6.51
C ASN A 67 -15.10 -7.70 -5.26
N PHE A 68 -14.59 -7.23 -4.12
CA PHE A 68 -15.36 -7.19 -2.89
C PHE A 68 -16.38 -6.04 -2.90
N GLY A 69 -16.00 -4.86 -3.41
CA GLY A 69 -16.90 -3.72 -3.47
C GLY A 69 -18.06 -3.94 -4.45
N PHE A 70 -17.82 -4.62 -5.58
CA PHE A 70 -18.89 -4.99 -6.52
C PHE A 70 -19.88 -5.97 -5.88
N ALA A 71 -19.39 -7.03 -5.23
CA ALA A 71 -20.26 -7.95 -4.50
C ALA A 71 -21.07 -7.21 -3.44
N LYS A 72 -20.41 -6.42 -2.58
CA LYS A 72 -21.07 -5.66 -1.51
C LYS A 72 -22.11 -4.67 -2.05
N ALA A 73 -21.83 -3.99 -3.16
CA ALA A 73 -22.73 -2.99 -3.76
C ALA A 73 -23.99 -3.62 -4.38
N ASN A 74 -23.96 -4.91 -4.69
CA ASN A 74 -25.05 -5.63 -5.35
C ASN A 74 -25.62 -6.77 -4.46
N GLY A 75 -25.45 -6.68 -3.14
CA GLY A 75 -25.99 -7.68 -2.19
C GLY A 75 -25.40 -9.09 -2.34
N GLY A 76 -24.21 -9.17 -2.93
CA GLY A 76 -23.51 -10.40 -3.25
C GLY A 76 -22.45 -10.82 -2.23
N ILE A 77 -21.73 -11.88 -2.58
CA ILE A 77 -20.62 -12.43 -1.82
C ILE A 77 -19.34 -12.44 -2.66
N CYS A 78 -18.19 -12.33 -1.99
CA CYS A 78 -16.88 -12.42 -2.62
C CYS A 78 -16.01 -13.43 -1.87
N PHE A 79 -15.44 -14.37 -2.61
CA PHE A 79 -14.49 -15.35 -2.09
C PHE A 79 -13.08 -14.75 -2.06
N LEU A 80 -12.31 -15.04 -1.02
CA LEU A 80 -10.85 -14.92 -1.06
C LEU A 80 -10.31 -16.29 -1.46
N ARG A 81 -9.71 -16.40 -2.65
CA ARG A 81 -9.23 -17.70 -3.12
C ARG A 81 -7.74 -17.67 -3.40
N TYR A 82 -6.97 -18.42 -2.64
CA TYR A 82 -5.55 -18.52 -2.92
C TYR A 82 -5.31 -19.34 -4.20
N ASP A 83 -4.55 -18.77 -5.13
CA ASP A 83 -4.11 -19.45 -6.36
C ASP A 83 -2.82 -20.22 -6.08
N ASP A 84 -2.95 -21.30 -5.30
CA ASP A 84 -1.89 -22.23 -4.88
C ASP A 84 -1.66 -23.37 -5.89
N THR A 85 -1.79 -23.04 -7.18
CA THR A 85 -1.62 -24.02 -8.26
C THR A 85 -0.16 -24.41 -8.52
N ASN A 86 0.80 -23.63 -8.01
CA ASN A 86 2.22 -23.90 -8.10
C ASN A 86 2.74 -24.40 -6.73
N PRO A 87 3.33 -25.60 -6.64
CA PRO A 87 3.91 -26.14 -5.40
C PRO A 87 5.24 -25.46 -5.05
N GLU A 88 5.23 -24.14 -4.89
CA GLU A 88 6.35 -23.42 -4.29
C GLU A 88 6.30 -23.55 -2.77
N LYS A 89 7.45 -23.33 -2.10
CA LYS A 89 7.47 -23.25 -0.63
C LYS A 89 6.58 -22.10 -0.18
N GLU A 90 5.39 -22.45 0.28
CA GLU A 90 4.45 -21.48 0.83
C GLU A 90 5.01 -20.93 2.14
N GLU A 91 5.17 -19.61 2.20
CA GLU A 91 5.52 -18.93 3.43
C GLU A 91 4.23 -18.37 4.06
N GLU A 92 3.83 -18.92 5.22
CA GLU A 92 2.61 -18.56 5.94
C GLU A 92 2.43 -17.04 6.17
N LYS A 93 3.55 -16.31 6.23
CA LYS A 93 3.59 -14.84 6.35
C LYS A 93 2.86 -14.12 5.20
N TYR A 94 2.91 -14.64 3.98
CA TYR A 94 2.24 -14.02 2.83
C TYR A 94 0.74 -14.30 2.84
N PHE A 95 0.35 -15.53 3.21
CA PHE A 95 -1.05 -15.92 3.38
C PHE A 95 -1.77 -15.01 4.38
N THR A 96 -1.19 -14.88 5.58
CA THR A 96 -1.72 -14.02 6.65
C THR A 96 -1.75 -12.55 6.23
N ALA A 97 -0.67 -12.03 5.64
CA ALA A 97 -0.62 -10.65 5.16
C ALA A 97 -1.69 -10.33 4.10
N ILE A 98 -1.98 -11.25 3.17
CA ILE A 98 -3.03 -11.06 2.16
C ILE A 98 -4.39 -10.87 2.83
N ARG A 99 -4.76 -11.76 3.75
CA ARG A 99 -6.04 -11.69 4.47
C ARG A 99 -6.12 -10.41 5.29
N ASP A 100 -5.05 -10.08 6.01
CA ASP A 100 -4.98 -8.87 6.83
C ASP A 100 -5.17 -7.60 5.98
N MET A 101 -4.67 -7.56 4.74
CA MET A 101 -4.88 -6.42 3.84
C MET A 101 -6.31 -6.34 3.30
N VAL A 102 -6.96 -7.47 3.02
CA VAL A 102 -8.38 -7.50 2.64
C VAL A 102 -9.24 -6.93 3.77
N GLN A 103 -9.00 -7.39 5.01
CA GLN A 103 -9.69 -6.91 6.20
C GLN A 103 -9.37 -5.46 6.52
N TRP A 104 -8.10 -5.05 6.41
CA TRP A 104 -7.67 -3.68 6.63
C TRP A 104 -8.36 -2.69 5.69
N LEU A 105 -8.58 -3.07 4.42
CA LEU A 105 -9.34 -2.27 3.45
C LEU A 105 -10.86 -2.26 3.71
N GLY A 106 -11.34 -2.97 4.75
CA GLY A 106 -12.74 -2.95 5.19
C GLY A 106 -13.64 -3.98 4.51
N TYR A 107 -13.06 -5.06 3.99
CA TYR A 107 -13.78 -6.16 3.35
C TYR A 107 -13.59 -7.46 4.14
N GLU A 108 -14.64 -8.26 4.21
CA GLU A 108 -14.62 -9.60 4.82
C GLU A 108 -14.91 -10.63 3.71
N PRO A 109 -14.04 -11.64 3.52
CA PRO A 109 -14.36 -12.78 2.68
C PRO A 109 -15.60 -13.52 3.17
N TYR A 110 -16.47 -13.90 2.23
CA TYR A 110 -17.55 -14.84 2.56
C TYR A 110 -16.99 -16.20 2.98
N GLU A 111 -15.99 -16.65 2.25
CA GLU A 111 -15.25 -17.89 2.50
C GLU A 111 -13.83 -17.75 1.95
N VAL A 112 -12.89 -18.42 2.60
CA VAL A 112 -11.50 -18.56 2.13
C VAL A 112 -11.36 -19.95 1.54
N THR A 113 -10.96 -20.01 0.27
CA THR A 113 -10.83 -21.28 -0.48
C THR A 113 -9.47 -21.37 -1.14
N HIS A 114 -9.09 -22.56 -1.58
CA HIS A 114 -7.86 -22.81 -2.30
C HIS A 114 -8.14 -23.37 -3.69
N ALA A 115 -7.24 -23.09 -4.64
CA ALA A 115 -7.31 -23.76 -5.94
C ALA A 115 -7.01 -25.26 -5.77
N SER A 116 -6.12 -25.61 -4.83
CA SER A 116 -5.75 -26.98 -4.47
C SER A 116 -6.92 -27.83 -3.95
N ASP A 117 -7.92 -27.23 -3.29
CA ASP A 117 -9.18 -27.90 -2.89
C ASP A 117 -9.87 -28.58 -4.08
N ASN A 118 -9.61 -28.11 -5.30
CA ASN A 118 -10.24 -28.57 -6.52
C ASN A 118 -9.34 -29.49 -7.36
N PHE A 119 -8.13 -29.87 -6.91
CA PHE A 119 -7.19 -30.66 -7.74
C PHE A 119 -7.77 -31.97 -8.26
N GLN A 120 -8.48 -32.75 -7.43
CA GLN A 120 -9.09 -33.99 -7.90
C GLN A 120 -10.16 -33.72 -8.97
N ARG A 121 -11.01 -32.70 -8.75
CA ARG A 121 -12.02 -32.28 -9.73
C ARG A 121 -11.39 -31.78 -11.04
N LEU A 122 -10.32 -30.99 -10.96
CA LEU A 122 -9.57 -30.49 -12.11
C LEU A 122 -8.93 -31.65 -12.89
N TYR A 123 -8.38 -32.65 -12.20
CA TYR A 123 -7.88 -33.88 -12.81
C TYR A 123 -9.00 -34.66 -13.53
N ASP A 124 -10.16 -34.84 -12.89
CA ASP A 124 -11.30 -35.55 -13.48
C ASP A 124 -11.83 -34.84 -14.74
N LEU A 125 -11.89 -33.50 -14.71
CA LEU A 125 -12.23 -32.69 -15.88
C LEU A 125 -11.16 -32.80 -16.98
N ALA A 126 -9.88 -32.83 -16.64
CA ALA A 126 -8.81 -33.05 -17.61
C ALA A 126 -8.92 -34.42 -18.28
N VAL A 127 -9.27 -35.47 -17.52
CA VAL A 127 -9.55 -36.80 -18.06
C VAL A 127 -10.76 -36.79 -19.00
N ASP A 128 -11.84 -36.09 -18.65
CA ASP A 128 -13.00 -35.93 -19.54
C ASP A 128 -12.63 -35.17 -20.82
N LEU A 129 -11.81 -34.12 -20.72
CA LEU A 129 -11.30 -33.38 -21.86
C LEU A 129 -10.50 -34.27 -22.83
N ILE A 130 -9.68 -35.18 -22.30
CA ILE A 130 -8.97 -36.18 -23.10
C ILE A 130 -9.96 -37.14 -23.77
N ARG A 131 -10.96 -37.65 -23.04
CA ARG A 131 -11.98 -38.58 -23.57
C ARG A 131 -12.78 -37.98 -24.71
N ARG A 132 -13.08 -36.68 -24.63
CA ARG A 132 -13.76 -35.91 -25.69
C ARG A 132 -12.85 -35.55 -26.87
N GLY A 133 -11.56 -35.93 -26.83
CA GLY A 133 -10.59 -35.62 -27.88
C GLY A 133 -10.13 -34.16 -27.89
N HIS A 134 -10.36 -33.42 -26.81
CA HIS A 134 -10.02 -32.00 -26.67
C HIS A 134 -8.70 -31.76 -25.93
N ALA A 135 -8.01 -32.81 -25.47
CA ALA A 135 -6.67 -32.72 -24.89
C ALA A 135 -5.81 -33.93 -25.24
N TYR A 136 -4.50 -33.75 -25.21
CA TYR A 136 -3.51 -34.79 -25.51
C TYR A 136 -2.24 -34.59 -24.68
N VAL A 137 -1.54 -35.69 -24.36
CA VAL A 137 -0.22 -35.61 -23.74
C VAL A 137 0.83 -35.27 -24.81
N CYS A 138 1.80 -34.44 -24.49
CA CYS A 138 2.84 -33.94 -25.39
C CYS A 138 4.21 -34.11 -24.75
N HIS A 139 5.24 -34.42 -25.56
CA HIS A 139 6.63 -34.57 -25.11
C HIS A 139 7.57 -33.51 -25.71
N GLN A 140 7.03 -32.48 -26.38
CA GLN A 140 7.84 -31.32 -26.76
C GLN A 140 8.34 -30.61 -25.50
N ARG A 141 9.62 -30.26 -25.50
CA ARG A 141 10.27 -29.50 -24.44
C ARG A 141 9.90 -28.02 -24.56
N GLY A 142 10.01 -27.29 -23.45
CA GLY A 142 9.69 -25.86 -23.41
C GLY A 142 10.47 -25.01 -24.41
N GLU A 143 11.70 -25.40 -24.78
CA GLU A 143 12.50 -24.71 -25.79
C GLU A 143 11.93 -24.86 -27.21
N GLU A 144 11.34 -26.01 -27.52
CA GLU A 144 10.69 -26.30 -28.81
C GLU A 144 9.35 -25.58 -28.97
N LEU A 145 8.81 -25.04 -27.88
CA LEU A 145 7.55 -24.29 -27.82
C LEU A 145 7.76 -22.78 -27.87
N LYS A 146 9.00 -22.30 -28.02
CA LYS A 146 9.32 -20.86 -28.13
C LYS A 146 9.47 -20.45 -29.60
N GLY A 147 8.96 -19.26 -29.95
CA GLY A 147 9.10 -18.66 -31.28
C GLY A 147 7.77 -18.34 -31.96
N HIS A 148 7.81 -17.62 -33.09
CA HIS A 148 6.60 -17.16 -33.79
C HIS A 148 5.90 -18.23 -34.64
N ASN A 149 6.61 -19.32 -34.99
CA ASN A 149 6.09 -20.43 -35.81
C ASN A 149 6.40 -21.78 -35.15
N VAL A 150 5.80 -22.04 -33.99
CA VAL A 150 5.93 -23.33 -33.31
C VAL A 150 5.17 -24.39 -34.13
N PRO A 151 5.85 -25.44 -34.66
CA PRO A 151 5.16 -26.48 -35.41
C PRO A 151 4.17 -27.22 -34.51
N PRO A 152 3.05 -27.73 -35.07
CA PRO A 152 2.09 -28.50 -34.30
C PRO A 152 2.79 -29.71 -33.66
N SER A 153 2.39 -30.03 -32.44
CA SER A 153 2.98 -31.14 -31.71
C SER A 153 2.86 -32.45 -32.51
N PRO A 154 3.94 -33.23 -32.66
CA PRO A 154 3.87 -34.57 -33.27
C PRO A 154 2.88 -35.50 -32.55
N TRP A 155 2.55 -35.19 -31.29
CA TRP A 155 1.67 -35.97 -30.44
C TRP A 155 0.22 -35.47 -30.42
N ARG A 156 -0.10 -34.41 -31.19
CA ARG A 156 -1.43 -33.77 -31.20
C ARG A 156 -2.57 -34.71 -31.60
N ASP A 157 -2.27 -35.67 -32.47
CA ASP A 157 -3.25 -36.60 -33.03
C ASP A 157 -3.10 -38.04 -32.49
N ARG A 158 -2.38 -38.19 -31.37
CA ARG A 158 -2.25 -39.50 -30.70
C ARG A 158 -3.62 -40.01 -30.23
N PRO A 159 -3.84 -41.35 -30.19
CA PRO A 159 -5.09 -41.92 -29.71
C PRO A 159 -5.47 -41.48 -28.30
N VAL A 160 -6.77 -41.32 -28.05
CA VAL A 160 -7.32 -40.94 -26.73
C VAL A 160 -6.82 -41.89 -25.63
N GLN A 161 -6.85 -43.19 -25.88
CA GLN A 161 -6.44 -44.21 -24.92
C GLN A 161 -4.96 -44.07 -24.54
N GLU A 162 -4.09 -43.69 -25.49
CA GLU A 162 -2.68 -43.44 -25.23
C GLU A 162 -2.51 -42.23 -24.30
N SER A 163 -3.20 -41.12 -24.59
CA SER A 163 -3.17 -39.92 -23.73
C SER A 163 -3.65 -40.20 -22.30
N LEU A 164 -4.71 -41.02 -22.14
CA LEU A 164 -5.22 -41.41 -20.82
C LEU A 164 -4.17 -42.18 -20.01
N VAL A 165 -3.52 -43.17 -20.63
CA VAL A 165 -2.46 -43.96 -19.98
C VAL A 165 -1.28 -43.07 -19.60
N LEU A 166 -0.84 -42.19 -20.51
CA LEU A 166 0.30 -41.32 -20.26
C LEU A 166 0.00 -40.27 -19.18
N PHE A 167 -1.20 -39.69 -19.16
CA PHE A 167 -1.58 -38.70 -18.16
C PHE A 167 -1.66 -39.31 -16.75
N GLU A 168 -2.14 -40.56 -16.63
CA GLU A 168 -2.10 -41.29 -15.36
C GLU A 168 -0.66 -41.62 -14.92
N ARG A 169 0.23 -41.93 -15.88
CA ARG A 169 1.66 -42.11 -15.58
C ARG A 169 2.32 -40.82 -15.12
N MET A 170 1.95 -39.66 -15.68
CA MET A 170 2.39 -38.34 -15.20
C MET A 170 1.99 -38.13 -13.74
N ARG A 171 0.72 -38.41 -13.39
CA ARG A 171 0.25 -38.33 -12.00
C ARG A 171 1.03 -39.22 -11.04
N LYS A 172 1.47 -40.40 -11.49
CA LYS A 172 2.28 -41.35 -10.71
C LYS A 172 3.77 -40.99 -10.61
N GLY A 173 4.20 -39.85 -11.17
CA GLY A 173 5.60 -39.41 -11.10
C GLY A 173 6.55 -40.22 -11.98
N LEU A 174 6.04 -40.84 -13.06
CA LEU A 174 6.85 -41.66 -13.97
C LEU A 174 7.56 -40.85 -15.08
N PHE A 175 7.46 -39.53 -15.04
CA PHE A 175 8.12 -38.59 -15.94
C PHE A 175 8.83 -37.53 -15.11
N ALA A 176 10.03 -37.12 -15.53
CA ALA A 176 10.71 -35.97 -14.94
C ALA A 176 10.01 -34.66 -15.34
N GLU A 177 10.28 -33.58 -14.60
CA GLU A 177 9.74 -32.26 -14.92
C GLU A 177 10.10 -31.84 -16.36
N GLY A 178 9.07 -31.45 -17.12
CA GLY A 178 9.23 -31.03 -18.52
C GLY A 178 9.30 -32.16 -19.55
N GLU A 179 9.33 -33.44 -19.17
CA GLU A 179 9.34 -34.57 -20.12
C GLU A 179 7.96 -34.89 -20.72
N ALA A 180 6.89 -34.55 -20.01
CA ALA A 180 5.53 -34.73 -20.47
C ALA A 180 4.63 -33.58 -19.99
N THR A 181 3.76 -33.11 -20.87
CA THR A 181 2.78 -32.03 -20.57
C THR A 181 1.41 -32.42 -21.11
N LEU A 182 0.33 -32.08 -20.39
CA LEU A 182 -1.02 -32.16 -20.93
C LEU A 182 -1.33 -30.85 -21.67
N ARG A 183 -1.79 -30.94 -22.92
CA ARG A 183 -2.11 -29.77 -23.75
C ARG A 183 -3.55 -29.83 -24.26
N MET A 184 -4.22 -28.69 -24.23
CA MET A 184 -5.53 -28.54 -24.88
C MET A 184 -5.34 -28.60 -26.41
N LYS A 185 -6.23 -29.32 -27.10
CA LYS A 185 -6.23 -29.50 -28.56
C LYS A 185 -6.92 -28.33 -29.25
N MET A 186 -6.41 -27.12 -28.99
CA MET A 186 -6.88 -25.87 -29.59
C MET A 186 -5.70 -25.07 -30.13
N VAL A 187 -5.97 -24.08 -30.98
CA VAL A 187 -5.03 -22.99 -31.24
C VAL A 187 -5.31 -21.96 -30.16
N MET A 188 -4.33 -21.70 -29.31
CA MET A 188 -4.52 -21.11 -27.98
C MET A 188 -4.54 -19.57 -27.99
N GLU A 189 -5.36 -19.03 -27.09
CA GLU A 189 -5.03 -17.91 -26.19
C GLU A 189 -5.56 -18.30 -24.78
N ASP A 190 -4.77 -18.97 -23.93
CA ASP A 190 -5.04 -19.85 -22.73
C ASP A 190 -5.92 -19.34 -21.55
N GLY A 191 -6.65 -20.20 -20.80
CA GLY A 191 -7.58 -19.78 -19.72
C GLY A 191 -7.62 -20.69 -18.46
N LYS A 192 -8.12 -20.17 -17.31
CA LYS A 192 -8.34 -20.87 -16.00
C LYS A 192 -9.84 -20.92 -15.67
N MET A 193 -10.40 -21.97 -15.05
CA MET A 193 -11.85 -22.13 -14.76
C MET A 193 -12.19 -22.12 -13.27
N ASP A 194 -13.34 -21.52 -12.89
CA ASP A 194 -13.80 -21.37 -11.50
C ASP A 194 -15.29 -21.69 -11.31
N PRO A 195 -15.69 -22.56 -10.36
CA PRO A 195 -17.08 -22.94 -10.21
C PRO A 195 -17.94 -21.84 -9.56
N ASN A 196 -19.16 -21.64 -10.09
CA ASN A 196 -20.25 -20.82 -9.52
C ASN A 196 -19.97 -19.33 -9.29
N ILE A 197 -19.02 -18.75 -10.02
CA ILE A 197 -18.76 -17.30 -10.05
C ILE A 197 -19.64 -16.65 -11.11
N THR A 198 -20.37 -15.59 -10.74
CA THR A 198 -21.17 -14.82 -11.70
C THR A 198 -20.32 -13.82 -12.49
N HIS A 199 -19.41 -13.13 -11.79
CA HIS A 199 -18.61 -12.04 -12.34
C HIS A 199 -17.13 -12.33 -12.08
N SER A 200 -16.44 -12.87 -13.09
CA SER A 200 -15.00 -13.08 -13.03
C SER A 200 -14.27 -11.81 -13.47
N LEU A 201 -13.94 -10.95 -12.50
CA LEU A 201 -13.28 -9.66 -12.76
C LEU A 201 -11.75 -9.83 -12.72
N CYS A 202 -11.07 -9.58 -13.85
CA CYS A 202 -9.61 -9.68 -13.95
C CYS A 202 -9.00 -8.47 -14.66
N THR A 203 -7.68 -8.41 -14.79
CA THR A 203 -7.02 -7.30 -15.48
C THR A 203 -6.97 -7.53 -17.00
N LYS A 204 -6.84 -6.47 -17.81
CA LYS A 204 -6.87 -6.51 -19.29
C LYS A 204 -5.80 -7.40 -19.93
N GLU A 205 -4.70 -7.69 -19.24
CA GLU A 205 -3.66 -8.61 -19.70
C GLU A 205 -4.19 -10.02 -19.99
N PHE A 206 -5.38 -10.34 -19.49
CA PHE A 206 -6.08 -11.61 -19.73
C PHE A 206 -7.22 -11.48 -20.77
N GLN A 207 -7.38 -10.37 -21.49
CA GLN A 207 -8.48 -10.19 -22.44
C GLN A 207 -8.41 -11.16 -23.63
N ALA A 208 -7.23 -11.32 -24.23
CA ALA A 208 -6.98 -12.32 -25.27
C ALA A 208 -7.39 -13.73 -24.80
N ARG A 209 -7.26 -13.97 -23.50
CA ARG A 209 -7.52 -15.26 -22.86
C ARG A 209 -9.00 -15.57 -22.61
N ARG A 210 -9.91 -14.63 -22.87
CA ARG A 210 -11.35 -14.83 -22.67
C ARG A 210 -11.92 -15.92 -23.58
N SER A 211 -11.42 -15.98 -24.81
CA SER A 211 -11.89 -16.95 -25.81
C SER A 211 -11.62 -18.39 -25.37
N SER A 212 -10.44 -18.69 -24.83
CA SER A 212 -10.13 -20.02 -24.29
C SER A 212 -10.83 -20.31 -22.97
N TYR A 213 -11.07 -19.28 -22.14
CA TYR A 213 -11.86 -19.42 -20.91
C TYR A 213 -13.24 -19.99 -21.24
N TYR A 214 -13.92 -19.39 -22.23
CA TYR A 214 -15.21 -19.88 -22.72
C TYR A 214 -15.08 -21.23 -23.40
N TRP A 215 -14.07 -21.42 -24.25
CA TRP A 215 -13.84 -22.70 -24.93
C TRP A 215 -13.73 -23.86 -23.94
N LEU A 216 -12.95 -23.71 -22.86
CA LEU A 216 -12.75 -24.76 -21.88
C LEU A 216 -14.05 -25.16 -21.18
N CYS A 217 -14.85 -24.17 -20.77
CA CYS A 217 -16.14 -24.43 -20.12
C CYS A 217 -17.12 -25.13 -21.08
N ASN A 218 -17.17 -24.67 -22.33
CA ASN A 218 -18.06 -25.24 -23.35
C ASN A 218 -17.64 -26.65 -23.75
N ALA A 219 -16.33 -26.92 -23.90
CA ALA A 219 -15.80 -28.23 -24.26
C ALA A 219 -16.15 -29.32 -23.22
N LEU A 220 -16.31 -28.92 -21.95
CA LEU A 220 -16.66 -29.79 -20.83
C LEU A 220 -18.15 -29.80 -20.50
N ASP A 221 -18.98 -29.00 -21.18
CA ASP A 221 -20.39 -28.78 -20.86
C ASP A 221 -20.62 -28.40 -19.39
N VAL A 222 -19.77 -27.51 -18.85
CA VAL A 222 -19.89 -26.99 -17.48
C VAL A 222 -20.39 -25.55 -17.49
N TYR A 223 -20.91 -25.09 -16.35
CA TYR A 223 -21.28 -23.68 -16.18
C TYR A 223 -20.11 -22.77 -16.55
N CYS A 224 -20.39 -21.74 -17.35
CA CYS A 224 -19.42 -20.80 -17.88
C CYS A 224 -19.61 -19.41 -17.24
N PRO A 225 -18.73 -18.99 -16.33
CA PRO A 225 -18.75 -17.63 -15.78
C PRO A 225 -18.52 -16.57 -16.87
N VAL A 226 -19.05 -15.36 -16.69
CA VAL A 226 -18.66 -14.22 -17.53
C VAL A 226 -17.37 -13.61 -17.00
N GLN A 227 -16.38 -13.45 -17.87
CA GLN A 227 -15.15 -12.76 -17.56
C GLN A 227 -15.23 -11.30 -18.05
N TRP A 228 -14.90 -10.37 -17.14
CA TRP A 228 -14.80 -8.94 -17.43
C TRP A 228 -13.42 -8.45 -17.05
N GLU A 229 -12.83 -7.64 -17.92
CA GLU A 229 -11.51 -7.08 -17.69
C GLU A 229 -11.57 -5.60 -17.32
N TYR A 230 -10.64 -5.19 -16.45
CA TYR A 230 -10.40 -3.80 -16.12
C TYR A 230 -8.92 -3.46 -16.28
N GLY A 231 -8.63 -2.20 -16.53
CA GLY A 231 -7.28 -1.69 -16.63
C GLY A 231 -6.56 -1.71 -15.30
N ARG A 232 -5.32 -2.19 -15.30
CA ARG A 232 -4.43 -2.17 -14.14
C ARG A 232 -4.19 -0.74 -13.65
N LEU A 233 -4.05 -0.60 -12.34
CA LEU A 233 -3.57 0.62 -11.70
C LEU A 233 -2.08 0.47 -11.41
N ASN A 234 -1.29 1.36 -12.01
CA ASN A 234 0.15 1.49 -11.77
C ASN A 234 0.44 2.87 -11.17
N LEU A 235 1.51 2.94 -10.37
CA LEU A 235 2.07 4.20 -9.91
C LEU A 235 3.46 4.39 -10.51
N THR A 236 3.83 5.64 -10.78
CA THR A 236 5.20 6.03 -11.14
C THR A 236 6.09 6.13 -9.89
N TYR A 237 7.41 6.27 -10.09
CA TYR A 237 8.42 6.38 -9.02
C TYR A 237 8.46 5.18 -8.07
N THR A 238 8.07 3.99 -8.55
CA THR A 238 8.07 2.77 -7.75
C THR A 238 8.33 1.54 -8.61
N VAL A 239 8.79 0.48 -7.96
CA VAL A 239 8.78 -0.90 -8.48
C VAL A 239 7.87 -1.74 -7.60
N VAL A 240 7.08 -2.64 -8.18
CA VAL A 240 6.08 -3.43 -7.42
C VAL A 240 6.21 -4.94 -7.60
N SER A 241 7.15 -5.42 -8.43
CA SER A 241 7.36 -6.86 -8.60
C SER A 241 8.06 -7.47 -7.38
N LYS A 242 7.60 -8.65 -6.94
CA LYS A 242 8.17 -9.39 -5.80
C LYS A 242 9.69 -9.53 -5.92
N ARG A 243 10.17 -9.97 -7.08
CA ARG A 243 11.62 -10.15 -7.35
C ARG A 243 12.42 -8.85 -7.16
N LYS A 244 11.89 -7.70 -7.59
CA LYS A 244 12.59 -6.40 -7.45
C LYS A 244 12.55 -5.90 -6.01
N ILE A 245 11.43 -6.06 -5.31
CA ILE A 245 11.30 -5.70 -3.90
C ILE A 245 12.26 -6.54 -3.04
N ILE A 246 12.29 -7.86 -3.24
CA ILE A 246 13.23 -8.74 -2.53
C ILE A 246 14.67 -8.28 -2.79
N LYS A 247 15.01 -7.95 -4.05
CA LYS A 247 16.35 -7.43 -4.37
C LYS A 247 16.68 -6.14 -3.61
N LEU A 248 15.73 -5.21 -3.45
CA LEU A 248 15.93 -3.98 -2.65
C LEU A 248 16.19 -4.28 -1.16
N VAL A 249 15.52 -5.30 -0.62
CA VAL A 249 15.71 -5.77 0.76
C VAL A 249 17.07 -6.44 0.92
N GLU A 250 17.42 -7.35 0.02
CA GLU A 250 18.70 -8.08 0.02
C GLU A 250 19.91 -7.13 -0.13
N THR A 251 19.78 -6.06 -0.92
CA THR A 251 20.82 -5.04 -1.06
C THR A 251 20.81 -4.00 0.06
N GLY A 252 19.92 -4.10 1.05
CA GLY A 252 19.83 -3.17 2.18
C GLY A 252 19.34 -1.76 1.84
N VAL A 253 18.77 -1.57 0.64
CA VAL A 253 18.21 -0.26 0.22
C VAL A 253 16.96 0.07 1.04
N VAL A 254 16.12 -0.93 1.24
CA VAL A 254 14.94 -0.88 2.12
C VAL A 254 15.07 -1.90 3.23
N ARG A 255 14.49 -1.62 4.40
CA ARG A 255 14.64 -2.48 5.57
C ARG A 255 13.94 -3.83 5.39
N ASP A 256 12.72 -3.80 4.85
CA ASP A 256 11.89 -4.98 4.60
C ASP A 256 10.81 -4.64 3.55
N TRP A 257 9.99 -5.60 3.15
CA TRP A 257 8.89 -5.40 2.18
C TRP A 257 7.74 -4.53 2.71
N ASP A 258 7.76 -4.18 4.00
CA ASP A 258 6.86 -3.21 4.65
C ASP A 258 7.50 -1.83 4.87
N ASP A 259 8.69 -1.58 4.33
CA ASP A 259 9.35 -0.27 4.42
C ASP A 259 8.45 0.84 3.84
N PRO A 260 8.15 1.92 4.59
CA PRO A 260 7.24 2.99 4.16
C PRO A 260 7.55 3.67 2.83
N ARG A 261 8.73 3.48 2.25
CA ARG A 261 9.09 4.00 0.93
C ARG A 261 8.56 3.14 -0.22
N LEU A 262 8.12 1.92 0.05
CA LEU A 262 7.51 1.02 -0.92
C LEU A 262 6.00 1.28 -1.06
N PHE A 263 5.44 0.83 -2.19
CA PHE A 263 3.99 0.88 -2.46
C PHE A 263 3.32 -0.50 -2.33
N THR A 264 3.89 -1.37 -1.48
CA THR A 264 3.18 -2.56 -0.99
C THR A 264 2.04 -2.13 -0.07
N LEU A 265 0.93 -2.88 0.02
CA LEU A 265 -0.18 -2.47 0.89
C LEU A 265 0.23 -2.43 2.36
N THR A 266 1.06 -3.37 2.79
CA THR A 266 1.62 -3.39 4.14
C THR A 266 2.55 -2.21 4.41
N ALA A 267 3.39 -1.82 3.44
CA ALA A 267 4.20 -0.60 3.54
C ALA A 267 3.35 0.66 3.66
N LEU A 268 2.29 0.79 2.86
CA LEU A 268 1.38 1.95 2.94
C LEU A 268 0.64 1.99 4.29
N ARG A 269 0.22 0.83 4.82
CA ARG A 269 -0.33 0.71 6.18
C ARG A 269 0.68 1.16 7.23
N ARG A 270 1.94 0.69 7.16
CA ARG A 270 3.03 1.04 8.08
C ARG A 270 3.46 2.51 7.98
N ARG A 271 3.47 3.07 6.78
CA ARG A 271 3.66 4.51 6.53
C ARG A 271 2.60 5.36 7.23
N GLY A 272 1.42 4.79 7.43
CA GLY A 272 0.32 5.41 8.17
C GLY A 272 -0.87 5.79 7.31
N PHE A 273 -0.98 5.29 6.07
CA PHE A 273 -2.12 5.62 5.22
C PHE A 273 -3.39 5.04 5.86
N PRO A 274 -4.52 5.78 5.91
CA PRO A 274 -5.79 5.23 6.34
C PRO A 274 -6.40 4.39 5.19
N PRO A 275 -7.03 3.24 5.47
CA PRO A 275 -7.61 2.39 4.43
C PRO A 275 -8.70 3.12 3.64
N GLN A 276 -9.43 4.03 4.28
CA GLN A 276 -10.42 4.89 3.62
C GLN A 276 -9.80 5.73 2.51
N ALA A 277 -8.57 6.23 2.67
CA ALA A 277 -7.90 7.01 1.62
C ALA A 277 -7.52 6.14 0.42
N ILE A 278 -7.09 4.90 0.64
CA ILE A 278 -6.82 3.94 -0.45
C ILE A 278 -8.11 3.66 -1.24
N ASN A 279 -9.21 3.38 -0.53
CA ASN A 279 -10.50 3.11 -1.15
C ASN A 279 -11.03 4.33 -1.93
N ASN A 280 -10.91 5.54 -1.35
CA ASN A 280 -11.27 6.79 -2.02
C ASN A 280 -10.43 7.03 -3.28
N PHE A 281 -9.12 6.74 -3.23
CA PHE A 281 -8.24 6.82 -4.39
C PHE A 281 -8.69 5.85 -5.49
N CYS A 282 -8.97 4.58 -5.17
CA CYS A 282 -9.48 3.62 -6.13
C CYS A 282 -10.83 4.06 -6.74
N ALA A 283 -11.72 4.66 -5.94
CA ALA A 283 -12.98 5.21 -6.42
C ALA A 283 -12.79 6.40 -7.37
N ARG A 284 -11.83 7.29 -7.10
CA ARG A 284 -11.48 8.43 -7.97
C ARG A 284 -10.88 8.00 -9.30
N VAL A 285 -9.99 7.01 -9.27
CA VAL A 285 -9.41 6.41 -10.48
C VAL A 285 -10.52 5.77 -11.33
N GLY A 286 -11.52 5.17 -10.69
CA GLY A 286 -12.64 4.51 -11.34
C GLY A 286 -12.27 3.19 -12.01
N VAL A 287 -13.26 2.62 -12.70
CA VAL A 287 -13.13 1.33 -13.39
C VAL A 287 -13.32 1.57 -14.88
N THR A 288 -12.26 1.39 -15.65
CA THR A 288 -12.25 1.42 -17.11
C THR A 288 -11.41 0.25 -17.62
N VAL A 289 -11.51 -0.08 -18.90
CA VAL A 289 -10.66 -1.11 -19.55
C VAL A 289 -9.23 -0.62 -19.82
N ALA A 290 -8.98 0.69 -19.79
CA ALA A 290 -7.67 1.26 -20.08
C ALA A 290 -6.75 1.18 -18.85
N GLN A 291 -5.50 0.74 -19.06
CA GLN A 291 -4.48 0.82 -18.01
C GLN A 291 -4.31 2.27 -17.56
N SER A 292 -4.20 2.48 -16.26
CA SER A 292 -4.09 3.81 -15.66
C SER A 292 -2.79 3.89 -14.86
N THR A 293 -1.91 4.80 -15.28
CA THR A 293 -0.69 5.13 -14.55
C THR A 293 -0.89 6.48 -13.87
N MET A 294 -0.76 6.51 -12.55
CA MET A 294 -0.98 7.69 -11.72
C MET A 294 0.30 8.09 -11.00
N GLU A 295 0.40 9.35 -10.61
CA GLU A 295 1.51 9.83 -9.81
C GLU A 295 1.21 9.74 -8.31
N PRO A 296 2.21 9.45 -7.44
CA PRO A 296 1.98 9.23 -6.01
C PRO A 296 1.28 10.36 -5.27
N HIS A 297 1.49 11.62 -5.66
CA HIS A 297 0.92 12.78 -5.00
C HIS A 297 -0.63 12.80 -5.03
N LEU A 298 -1.26 12.17 -6.04
CA LEU A 298 -2.72 12.02 -6.12
C LEU A 298 -3.27 11.09 -5.04
N LEU A 299 -2.54 10.02 -4.72
CA LEU A 299 -2.86 9.13 -3.61
C LEU A 299 -2.64 9.87 -2.28
N GLU A 300 -1.52 10.58 -2.14
CA GLU A 300 -1.22 11.37 -0.94
C GLU A 300 -2.23 12.50 -0.70
N ALA A 301 -2.85 13.06 -1.75
CA ALA A 301 -3.96 13.99 -1.63
C ALA A 301 -5.18 13.36 -0.94
N CYS A 302 -5.56 12.14 -1.35
CA CYS A 302 -6.64 11.40 -0.70
C CYS A 302 -6.31 11.09 0.77
N VAL A 303 -5.03 10.82 1.08
CA VAL A 303 -4.56 10.61 2.45
C VAL A 303 -4.68 11.88 3.28
N ARG A 304 -4.22 13.03 2.75
CA ARG A 304 -4.32 14.33 3.44
C ARG A 304 -5.77 14.70 3.78
N GLU A 305 -6.69 14.49 2.84
CA GLU A 305 -8.11 14.76 3.05
C GLU A 305 -8.68 13.93 4.21
N VAL A 306 -8.44 12.61 4.23
CA VAL A 306 -8.94 11.74 5.30
C VAL A 306 -8.29 12.10 6.64
N LEU A 307 -6.99 12.33 6.68
CA LEU A 307 -6.27 12.62 7.93
C LEU A 307 -6.62 13.99 8.50
N ASN A 308 -6.93 14.99 7.67
CA ASN A 308 -7.38 16.29 8.15
C ASN A 308 -8.62 16.20 9.07
N ASP A 309 -9.50 15.23 8.80
CA ASP A 309 -10.76 15.08 9.52
C ASP A 309 -10.71 14.04 10.64
N SER A 310 -9.69 13.18 10.65
CA SER A 310 -9.60 12.00 11.52
C SER A 310 -8.36 11.94 12.42
N ALA A 311 -7.26 12.61 12.07
CA ALA A 311 -6.04 12.63 12.88
C ALA A 311 -6.09 13.77 13.92
N PRO A 312 -6.11 13.49 15.23
CA PRO A 312 -6.01 14.53 16.25
C PRO A 312 -4.69 15.30 16.13
N ARG A 313 -4.73 16.58 16.50
CA ARG A 313 -3.55 17.46 16.52
C ARG A 313 -2.76 17.26 17.80
N ALA A 314 -1.44 17.25 17.65
CA ALA A 314 -0.47 17.25 18.74
C ALA A 314 0.68 18.20 18.36
N MET A 315 1.34 18.77 19.35
CA MET A 315 2.57 19.55 19.14
C MET A 315 3.79 18.64 19.27
N ALA A 316 4.65 18.68 18.26
CA ALA A 316 5.92 17.98 18.26
C ALA A 316 7.00 18.88 17.66
N ILE A 317 8.22 18.70 18.13
CA ILE A 317 9.43 19.40 17.73
C ILE A 317 10.42 18.37 17.22
N LEU A 318 10.79 18.43 15.95
CA LEU A 318 11.76 17.52 15.35
C LEU A 318 13.18 17.92 15.71
N GLU A 319 13.51 19.21 15.59
CA GLU A 319 14.83 19.76 15.91
C GLU A 319 14.72 20.72 17.10
N PRO A 320 14.85 20.23 18.35
CA PRO A 320 14.52 21.02 19.52
C PRO A 320 15.54 22.11 19.85
N LEU A 321 15.07 23.35 19.87
CA LEU A 321 15.76 24.50 20.45
C LEU A 321 15.17 24.80 21.82
N LYS A 322 15.99 24.74 22.87
CA LYS A 322 15.57 25.03 24.24
C LYS A 322 15.34 26.53 24.43
N VAL A 323 14.21 26.90 25.01
CA VAL A 323 13.85 28.30 25.31
C VAL A 323 13.50 28.42 26.80
N THR A 324 14.12 29.39 27.47
CA THR A 324 13.83 29.72 28.88
C THR A 324 13.19 31.10 28.96
N ILE A 325 11.96 31.16 29.47
CA ILE A 325 11.23 32.39 29.72
C ILE A 325 11.67 32.94 31.08
N ILE A 326 12.31 34.11 31.09
CA ILE A 326 12.96 34.65 32.31
C ILE A 326 12.01 35.41 33.24
N ASP A 327 10.91 35.91 32.71
CA ASP A 327 9.95 36.79 33.39
C ASP A 327 8.53 36.22 33.40
N LEU A 328 8.41 34.88 33.42
CA LEU A 328 7.11 34.21 33.43
C LEU A 328 6.32 34.58 34.71
N PRO A 329 5.09 35.14 34.61
CA PRO A 329 4.31 35.55 35.78
C PRO A 329 3.98 34.40 36.74
N ALA A 330 3.92 34.70 38.04
CA ALA A 330 3.48 33.75 39.06
C ALA A 330 2.06 33.25 38.75
N GLY A 331 1.86 31.93 38.67
CA GLY A 331 0.58 31.31 38.29
C GLY A 331 0.38 31.07 36.79
N ALA A 332 1.31 31.49 35.92
CA ALA A 332 1.24 31.19 34.49
C ALA A 332 1.59 29.71 34.17
N ARG A 333 2.27 28.99 35.06
CA ARG A 333 2.48 27.54 34.94
C ARG A 333 1.14 26.84 35.13
N ARG A 334 0.66 26.15 34.10
CA ARG A 334 -0.65 25.50 34.08
C ARG A 334 -0.73 24.43 33.01
N GLU A 335 -1.76 23.61 33.10
CA GLU A 335 -2.22 22.76 31.99
C GLU A 335 -3.06 23.62 31.03
N LEU A 336 -2.71 23.61 29.76
CA LEU A 336 -3.45 24.29 28.69
C LEU A 336 -4.32 23.29 27.96
N ARG A 337 -5.58 23.65 27.73
CA ARG A 337 -6.49 22.84 26.92
C ARG A 337 -6.24 23.10 25.44
N VAL A 338 -6.03 22.04 24.67
CA VAL A 338 -5.81 22.07 23.22
C VAL A 338 -6.89 21.21 22.56
N ALA A 339 -7.59 21.77 21.58
CA ALA A 339 -8.58 21.02 20.82
C ALA A 339 -7.90 20.04 19.86
N ASP A 340 -8.35 18.78 19.88
CA ASP A 340 -7.81 17.74 18.98
C ASP A 340 -8.09 18.10 17.51
N PHE A 341 -9.27 18.69 17.27
CA PHE A 341 -9.72 19.14 15.96
C PHE A 341 -10.19 20.60 16.03
N PRO A 342 -9.33 21.59 15.73
CA PRO A 342 -9.68 23.00 15.81
C PRO A 342 -10.82 23.47 14.89
N ALA A 343 -11.16 22.70 13.85
CA ALA A 343 -12.36 22.98 13.04
C ALA A 343 -13.66 22.48 13.71
N ASN A 344 -13.56 21.59 14.71
CA ASN A 344 -14.68 21.02 15.42
C ASN A 344 -14.25 20.56 16.84
N GLU A 345 -14.26 21.48 17.80
CA GLU A 345 -13.83 21.22 19.18
C GLU A 345 -14.68 20.16 19.91
N ALA A 346 -15.89 19.85 19.41
CA ALA A 346 -16.74 18.82 19.99
C ALA A 346 -16.16 17.40 19.83
N LYS A 347 -15.19 17.20 18.93
CA LYS A 347 -14.54 15.90 18.69
C LYS A 347 -13.52 15.50 19.75
N GLY A 348 -13.14 16.41 20.65
CA GLY A 348 -12.18 16.11 21.72
C GLY A 348 -11.20 17.24 21.99
N SER A 349 -10.53 17.12 23.12
CA SER A 349 -9.44 17.99 23.54
C SER A 349 -8.53 17.25 24.50
N HIS A 350 -7.25 17.60 24.48
CA HIS A 350 -6.25 17.14 25.45
C HIS A 350 -5.66 18.32 26.22
N THR A 351 -4.85 18.01 27.23
CA THR A 351 -4.12 19.01 28.00
C THR A 351 -2.63 18.91 27.74
N VAL A 352 -1.97 20.07 27.67
CA VAL A 352 -0.53 20.17 27.54
C VAL A 352 0.04 21.04 28.67
N PRO A 353 1.12 20.61 29.34
CA PRO A 353 1.74 21.42 30.38
C PRO A 353 2.41 22.64 29.75
N PHE A 354 2.35 23.78 30.44
CA PHE A 354 3.11 24.98 30.11
C PHE A 354 3.95 25.41 31.31
N SER A 355 5.24 25.61 31.08
CA SER A 355 6.20 26.05 32.10
C SER A 355 7.17 27.08 31.51
N ASN A 356 8.09 27.59 32.34
CA ASN A 356 9.11 28.55 31.90
C ASN A 356 10.13 27.95 30.92
N THR A 357 10.28 26.62 30.89
CA THR A 357 11.15 25.93 29.94
C THR A 357 10.31 25.27 28.87
N ILE A 358 10.48 25.72 27.63
CA ILE A 358 9.80 25.16 26.45
C ILE A 358 10.83 24.81 25.38
N PHE A 359 10.40 24.02 24.41
CA PHE A 359 11.15 23.71 23.21
C PHE A 359 10.36 24.16 21.99
N ILE A 360 11.06 24.77 21.04
CA ILE A 360 10.53 25.18 19.73
C ILE A 360 11.39 24.56 18.63
N GLU A 361 10.93 24.58 17.39
CA GLU A 361 11.75 24.13 16.27
C GLU A 361 12.95 25.05 16.07
N GLN A 362 14.12 24.46 15.81
CA GLN A 362 15.35 25.17 15.49
C GLN A 362 15.13 26.14 14.31
N SER A 363 14.32 25.72 13.33
CA SER A 363 13.97 26.50 12.14
C SER A 363 12.99 27.68 12.38
N ASP A 364 12.43 27.79 13.59
CA ASP A 364 11.58 28.90 14.00
C ASP A 364 12.35 30.04 14.69
N PHE A 365 13.67 29.90 14.85
CA PHE A 365 14.57 30.98 15.21
C PHE A 365 15.59 31.27 14.09
N ARG A 366 15.80 32.55 13.79
CA ARG A 366 16.90 33.00 12.92
C ARG A 366 17.54 34.25 13.49
N GLU A 367 18.87 34.30 13.42
CA GLU A 367 19.64 35.48 13.86
C GLU A 367 19.45 36.65 12.89
N VAL A 368 19.45 36.36 11.58
CA VAL A 368 19.30 37.36 10.53
C VAL A 368 17.86 37.38 10.03
N MET A 369 17.27 38.57 10.01
CA MET A 369 15.96 38.76 9.41
C MET A 369 16.05 38.71 7.89
N GLU A 370 15.33 37.77 7.29
CA GLU A 370 15.17 37.67 5.84
C GLU A 370 13.78 38.13 5.43
N LYS A 371 13.67 38.69 4.21
CA LYS A 371 12.38 39.12 3.65
C LYS A 371 11.40 37.94 3.62
N GLY A 372 10.25 38.11 4.28
CA GLY A 372 9.19 37.10 4.34
C GLY A 372 9.26 36.14 5.54
N TYR A 373 10.32 36.19 6.35
CA TYR A 373 10.41 35.42 7.59
C TYR A 373 9.55 36.04 8.71
N LYS A 374 8.62 35.25 9.26
CA LYS A 374 7.58 35.72 10.21
C LYS A 374 7.74 35.19 11.64
N ARG A 375 8.75 34.36 11.91
CA ARG A 375 8.96 33.71 13.21
C ARG A 375 10.01 34.45 14.04
N LEU A 376 10.58 33.83 15.06
CA LEU A 376 11.40 34.51 16.06
C LEU A 376 12.75 34.95 15.48
N THR A 377 13.09 36.23 15.69
CA THR A 377 14.43 36.79 15.48
C THR A 377 14.80 37.68 16.67
N PRO A 378 16.04 38.18 16.79
CA PRO A 378 16.40 39.15 17.83
C PRO A 378 15.47 40.37 17.87
N ASP A 379 15.07 40.87 16.70
CA ASP A 379 14.24 42.08 16.56
C ASP A 379 12.75 41.80 16.33
N GLN A 380 12.33 40.53 16.26
CA GLN A 380 10.95 40.15 15.93
C GLN A 380 10.37 39.14 16.92
N PRO A 381 9.31 39.51 17.66
CA PRO A 381 8.64 38.58 18.57
C PRO A 381 7.82 37.53 17.83
N VAL A 382 7.47 36.45 18.53
CA VAL A 382 6.59 35.39 18.02
C VAL A 382 5.56 34.98 19.07
N GLY A 383 4.36 34.63 18.63
CA GLY A 383 3.32 34.10 19.50
C GLY A 383 3.50 32.61 19.76
N LEU A 384 3.18 32.17 20.98
CA LEU A 384 3.10 30.75 21.34
C LEU A 384 1.65 30.27 21.21
N ARG A 385 1.40 29.23 20.40
CA ARG A 385 0.06 28.66 20.23
C ARG A 385 -0.53 28.23 21.58
N TYR A 386 -1.82 28.49 21.81
CA TYR A 386 -2.58 28.11 23.02
C TYR A 386 -2.11 28.72 24.35
N ALA A 387 -0.88 29.20 24.46
CA ALA A 387 -0.31 29.70 25.71
C ALA A 387 -0.85 31.08 26.12
N GLY A 388 -1.26 31.91 25.15
CA GLY A 388 -1.68 33.29 25.38
C GLY A 388 -0.51 34.25 25.61
N PHE A 389 0.69 33.89 25.14
CA PHE A 389 1.91 34.67 25.34
C PHE A 389 2.64 34.93 24.01
N VAL A 390 3.29 36.08 23.95
CA VAL A 390 4.23 36.48 22.90
C VAL A 390 5.62 36.56 23.51
N ILE A 391 6.62 35.95 22.86
CA ILE A 391 7.99 35.90 23.35
C ILE A 391 8.94 36.74 22.49
N SER A 392 9.94 37.35 23.13
CA SER A 392 10.99 38.17 22.51
C SER A 392 12.36 37.75 23.00
N VAL A 393 13.34 37.64 22.10
CA VAL A 393 14.71 37.20 22.44
C VAL A 393 15.39 38.24 23.33
N LYS A 394 16.04 37.78 24.39
CA LYS A 394 16.88 38.59 25.28
C LYS A 394 18.33 38.16 25.24
N ASN A 395 18.57 36.86 25.16
CA ASN A 395 19.92 36.33 25.09
C ASN A 395 19.96 35.07 24.21
N ILE A 396 21.06 34.89 23.49
CA ILE A 396 21.31 33.74 22.62
C ILE A 396 22.48 32.96 23.21
N ILE A 397 22.24 31.70 23.56
CA ILE A 397 23.24 30.82 24.17
C ILE A 397 23.77 29.89 23.07
N ARG A 398 25.10 29.80 22.98
CA ARG A 398 25.81 28.99 21.99
C ARG A 398 26.54 27.84 22.65
N ASP A 399 26.69 26.74 21.92
CA ASP A 399 27.60 25.65 22.27
C ASP A 399 29.06 26.00 21.96
N GLU A 400 30.00 25.12 22.33
CA GLU A 400 31.44 25.27 22.07
C GLU A 400 31.77 25.37 20.57
N SER A 401 30.87 24.92 19.69
CA SER A 401 31.01 25.01 18.24
C SER A 401 30.38 26.28 17.63
N GLY A 402 29.89 27.20 18.47
CA GLY A 402 29.27 28.45 18.05
C GLY A 402 27.82 28.32 17.56
N ARG A 403 27.21 27.13 17.64
CA ARG A 403 25.82 26.89 17.23
C ARG A 403 24.87 27.30 18.33
N VAL A 404 23.75 27.90 17.94
CA VAL A 404 22.69 28.30 18.90
C VAL A 404 22.04 27.05 19.49
N CYS A 405 22.19 26.87 20.80
CA CYS A 405 21.70 25.70 21.53
C CYS A 405 20.56 26.03 22.51
N ALA A 406 20.46 27.28 22.96
CA ALA A 406 19.34 27.73 23.77
C ALA A 406 19.09 29.24 23.63
N LEU A 407 17.87 29.67 23.96
CA LEU A 407 17.47 31.07 24.02
C LEU A 407 16.96 31.43 25.42
N GLN A 408 17.23 32.65 25.85
CA GLN A 408 16.50 33.29 26.94
C GLN A 408 15.59 34.35 26.35
N VAL A 409 14.31 34.32 26.73
CA VAL A 409 13.27 35.18 26.17
C VAL A 409 12.49 35.85 27.28
N SER A 410 12.00 37.06 27.03
CA SER A 410 10.93 37.67 27.81
C SER A 410 9.57 37.27 27.24
N CYS A 411 8.53 37.27 28.05
CA CYS A 411 7.15 37.06 27.61
C CYS A 411 6.24 38.23 27.97
N ALA A 412 5.21 38.45 27.14
CA ALA A 412 4.12 39.37 27.43
C ALA A 412 2.78 38.71 27.06
N SER A 413 1.70 39.11 27.73
CA SER A 413 0.35 38.60 27.41
C SER A 413 -0.02 39.01 25.99
N SER A 414 -0.56 38.07 25.19
CA SER A 414 -0.98 38.34 23.81
C SER A 414 -2.02 39.45 23.69
N ASP A 415 -2.76 39.73 24.76
CA ASP A 415 -3.79 40.78 24.79
C ASP A 415 -3.20 42.18 25.07
N SER A 416 -1.98 42.22 25.60
CA SER A 416 -1.29 43.46 26.01
C SER A 416 -0.29 43.98 24.99
N VAL A 417 -0.03 43.23 23.92
CA VAL A 417 0.98 43.56 22.91
C VAL A 417 0.39 43.56 21.51
N GLU A 418 1.09 44.21 20.58
CA GLU A 418 0.73 44.14 19.17
C GLU A 418 0.77 42.68 18.67
N LYS A 419 -0.20 42.31 17.84
CA LYS A 419 -0.35 40.95 17.33
C LYS A 419 0.93 40.52 16.57
N PRO A 420 1.58 39.42 16.97
CA PRO A 420 2.81 38.97 16.32
C PRO A 420 2.54 38.51 14.87
N LYS A 421 3.57 38.53 14.03
CA LYS A 421 3.47 38.12 12.62
C LYS A 421 3.15 36.64 12.42
N ALA A 422 3.42 35.79 13.42
CA ALA A 422 3.10 34.37 13.40
C ALA A 422 2.94 33.80 14.82
N PHE A 423 2.27 32.64 14.88
CA PHE A 423 2.20 31.78 16.06
C PHE A 423 2.84 30.42 15.76
N ILE A 424 3.79 30.01 16.60
CA ILE A 424 4.52 28.75 16.48
C ILE A 424 4.04 27.72 17.50
N HIS A 425 4.21 26.44 17.15
CA HIS A 425 4.00 25.34 18.08
C HIS A 425 5.21 25.24 19.03
N TRP A 426 5.02 24.60 20.18
CA TRP A 426 6.03 24.44 21.21
C TRP A 426 5.66 23.22 22.06
N VAL A 427 6.60 22.70 22.83
CA VAL A 427 6.32 21.67 23.84
C VAL A 427 6.99 22.02 25.16
N SER A 428 6.35 21.68 26.28
CA SER A 428 6.93 21.75 27.62
C SER A 428 6.81 20.40 28.30
N GLU A 429 7.76 20.10 29.16
CA GLU A 429 7.92 18.79 29.80
C GLU A 429 7.68 17.58 28.85
N PRO A 430 8.28 17.58 27.64
CA PRO A 430 7.87 16.68 26.56
C PRO A 430 8.30 15.23 26.77
N LEU A 431 7.71 14.33 25.98
CA LEU A 431 8.20 12.98 25.76
C LEU A 431 9.27 12.99 24.67
N ARG A 432 10.27 12.10 24.79
CA ARG A 432 11.22 11.84 23.69
C ARG A 432 10.66 10.79 22.75
N CYS A 433 10.84 11.00 21.46
CA CYS A 433 10.42 10.05 20.44
C CYS A 433 11.40 10.02 19.26
N GLU A 434 11.40 8.92 18.52
CA GLU A 434 12.04 8.81 17.22
C GLU A 434 11.04 9.23 16.13
N VAL A 435 11.48 10.05 15.19
CA VAL A 435 10.69 10.40 14.00
C VAL A 435 11.44 10.00 12.74
N ARG A 436 10.76 9.32 11.83
CA ARG A 436 11.28 8.86 10.55
C ARG A 436 10.66 9.66 9.41
N LEU A 437 11.49 10.34 8.65
CA LEU A 437 11.11 11.14 7.49
C LEU A 437 11.50 10.40 6.22
N TYR A 438 10.55 10.21 5.31
CA TYR A 438 10.73 9.45 4.07
C TYR A 438 10.66 10.35 2.84
N GLU A 439 11.60 10.18 1.92
CA GLU A 439 11.63 10.80 0.60
C GLU A 439 11.33 9.75 -0.49
N ARG A 440 11.14 10.20 -1.73
CA ARG A 440 10.93 9.28 -2.87
C ARG A 440 12.12 8.32 -2.99
N LEU A 441 11.82 7.03 -3.15
CA LEU A 441 12.85 5.98 -3.24
C LEU A 441 13.60 6.02 -4.57
N PHE A 442 12.93 6.38 -5.65
CA PHE A 442 13.48 6.44 -6.99
C PHE A 442 13.52 7.89 -7.49
N VAL A 443 14.55 8.24 -8.23
CA VAL A 443 14.71 9.59 -8.81
C VAL A 443 13.84 9.74 -10.05
N HIS A 444 13.83 8.74 -10.93
CA HIS A 444 13.11 8.80 -12.20
C HIS A 444 11.66 8.34 -12.09
N LYS A 445 10.84 8.84 -13.02
CA LYS A 445 9.40 8.54 -13.09
C LYS A 445 9.18 7.06 -13.41
N ASN A 446 10.02 6.50 -14.29
CA ASN A 446 9.96 5.11 -14.71
C ASN A 446 11.28 4.40 -14.38
N PRO A 447 11.50 3.97 -13.12
CA PRO A 447 12.78 3.36 -12.71
C PRO A 447 13.09 2.04 -13.41
N GLU A 448 12.08 1.42 -14.05
CA GLU A 448 12.22 0.16 -14.78
C GLU A 448 12.52 0.36 -16.28
N ASP A 449 12.44 1.60 -16.79
CA ASP A 449 12.66 1.91 -18.20
C ASP A 449 14.18 2.00 -18.50
N PRO A 450 14.75 1.13 -19.35
CA PRO A 450 16.16 1.19 -19.72
C PRO A 450 16.56 2.49 -20.45
N ALA A 451 15.60 3.23 -21.03
CA ALA A 451 15.86 4.52 -21.66
C ALA A 451 16.11 5.62 -20.62
N GLU A 452 15.41 5.59 -19.47
CA GLU A 452 15.64 6.51 -18.34
C GLU A 452 16.77 6.01 -17.44
N VAL A 453 16.85 4.69 -17.21
CA VAL A 453 17.79 4.06 -16.27
C VAL A 453 18.57 2.92 -16.94
N PRO A 454 19.61 3.22 -17.75
CA PRO A 454 20.35 2.21 -18.51
C PRO A 454 21.08 1.17 -17.65
N ALA A 455 21.50 1.54 -16.44
CA ALA A 455 22.17 0.64 -15.50
C ALA A 455 21.18 -0.19 -14.64
N GLY A 456 19.87 -0.08 -14.93
CA GLY A 456 18.79 -0.78 -14.25
C GLY A 456 18.33 -0.13 -12.95
N PHE A 457 17.12 -0.45 -12.52
CA PHE A 457 16.41 0.25 -11.43
C PHE A 457 17.17 0.45 -10.12
N LEU A 458 18.15 -0.40 -9.77
CA LEU A 458 18.95 -0.23 -8.56
C LEU A 458 19.87 0.99 -8.62
N SER A 459 20.32 1.41 -9.80
CA SER A 459 21.12 2.64 -9.95
C SER A 459 20.28 3.90 -9.82
N ASP A 460 18.96 3.79 -9.82
CA ASP A 460 18.01 4.90 -9.71
C ASP A 460 17.53 5.14 -8.28
N VAL A 461 18.06 4.38 -7.31
CA VAL A 461 17.75 4.59 -5.90
C VAL A 461 18.25 5.98 -5.50
N ASN A 462 17.35 6.79 -4.98
CA ASN A 462 17.62 8.15 -4.57
C ASN A 462 18.55 8.17 -3.35
N PRO A 463 19.76 8.74 -3.48
CA PRO A 463 20.76 8.70 -2.41
C PRO A 463 20.53 9.75 -1.32
N THR A 464 19.50 10.59 -1.41
CA THR A 464 19.48 11.90 -0.73
C THR A 464 19.88 11.89 0.76
N TRP A 465 21.04 12.49 1.04
CA TRP A 465 21.06 13.79 1.72
C TRP A 465 22.20 14.74 1.28
N THR A 466 21.83 15.92 0.79
CA THR A 466 22.66 17.14 0.86
C THR A 466 22.23 17.96 2.08
N SER A 467 22.87 17.71 3.20
CA SER A 467 23.23 18.78 4.14
C SER A 467 24.49 18.35 4.91
N THR A 468 25.02 19.19 5.77
CA THR A 468 26.45 19.27 6.06
C THR A 468 26.90 18.54 7.33
N ARG A 469 26.22 17.49 7.83
CA ARG A 469 26.50 16.92 9.17
C ARG A 469 26.38 15.40 9.31
N PRO A 470 27.21 14.77 10.18
CA PRO A 470 27.31 13.32 10.30
C PRO A 470 26.09 12.67 10.99
N VAL A 471 25.64 11.54 10.44
CA VAL A 471 24.55 10.70 10.94
C VAL A 471 25.11 9.60 11.86
N VAL A 472 24.43 9.32 12.97
CA VAL A 472 24.73 8.21 13.88
C VAL A 472 24.22 6.90 13.26
N PRO A 473 25.01 5.82 13.19
CA PRO A 473 24.57 4.56 12.61
C PRO A 473 23.42 3.94 13.40
N VAL A 474 22.36 3.50 12.69
CA VAL A 474 21.27 2.70 13.24
C VAL A 474 21.83 1.33 13.63
N GLN A 475 21.74 0.95 14.91
CA GLN A 475 22.14 -0.39 15.36
C GLN A 475 21.24 -1.44 14.70
N GLY A 476 21.85 -2.31 13.89
CA GLY A 476 21.19 -3.45 13.28
C GLY A 476 20.65 -4.42 14.33
N ARG A 477 19.48 -5.00 14.06
CA ARG A 477 18.89 -6.08 14.85
C ARG A 477 18.97 -7.40 14.07
N LEU A 478 19.22 -8.50 14.77
CA LEU A 478 19.36 -9.84 14.20
C LEU A 478 18.12 -10.24 13.37
N ILE A 479 18.33 -10.58 12.11
CA ILE A 479 17.41 -11.43 11.34
C ILE A 479 18.26 -12.58 10.77
N SER A 480 17.83 -13.82 11.04
CA SER A 480 18.35 -15.06 10.42
C SER A 480 19.87 -15.33 10.47
N GLY A 481 20.56 -15.01 11.56
CA GLY A 481 21.90 -15.57 11.85
C GLY A 481 23.05 -15.12 10.94
N LEU A 482 22.89 -14.06 10.13
CA LEU A 482 23.96 -13.49 9.32
C LEU A 482 24.26 -12.06 9.77
N TRP A 483 25.51 -11.81 10.18
CA TRP A 483 26.04 -10.47 10.41
C TRP A 483 26.30 -9.83 9.04
N VAL A 484 25.45 -8.89 8.62
CA VAL A 484 25.78 -7.98 7.51
C VAL A 484 26.33 -6.70 8.13
N GLN A 485 27.62 -6.43 7.94
CA GLN A 485 28.17 -5.10 8.18
C GLN A 485 27.48 -4.14 7.21
N GLY A 486 26.55 -3.33 7.72
CA GLY A 486 25.86 -2.33 6.93
C GLY A 486 26.84 -1.30 6.40
N GLN A 487 27.09 -1.33 5.09
CA GLN A 487 27.65 -0.18 4.40
C GLN A 487 26.71 1.01 4.62
N GLN A 488 27.34 2.13 4.95
CA GLN A 488 26.78 3.45 5.18
C GLN A 488 25.80 3.83 4.04
N SER A 489 24.49 3.70 4.26
CA SER A 489 23.51 4.01 3.22
C SER A 489 23.12 5.49 3.25
N ASP A 490 23.67 6.25 2.30
CA ASP A 490 23.07 7.46 1.74
C ASP A 490 21.66 7.09 1.24
N ASN A 491 20.61 7.47 1.97
CA ASN A 491 19.29 6.88 1.75
C ASN A 491 18.17 7.90 1.96
N SER A 492 17.07 7.71 1.21
CA SER A 492 15.78 8.42 1.26
C SER A 492 15.02 8.34 2.61
N LEU A 493 15.69 8.02 3.72
CA LEU A 493 15.17 7.95 5.07
C LEU A 493 16.04 8.79 6.02
N THR A 494 15.44 9.77 6.68
CA THR A 494 16.08 10.52 7.77
C THR A 494 15.46 10.11 9.10
N VAL A 495 16.29 9.66 10.05
CA VAL A 495 15.87 9.31 11.42
C VAL A 495 16.26 10.41 12.38
N ILE A 496 15.29 10.91 13.14
CA ILE A 496 15.46 11.97 14.14
C ILE A 496 15.15 11.37 15.52
N GLU A 497 16.20 11.01 16.26
CA GLU A 497 16.08 10.38 17.59
C GLU A 497 15.85 11.40 18.73
N SER A 498 16.16 12.68 18.48
CA SER A 498 16.07 13.75 19.47
C SER A 498 14.72 14.47 19.48
N ALA A 499 13.74 13.99 18.71
CA ALA A 499 12.45 14.67 18.59
C ALA A 499 11.70 14.64 19.92
N LEU A 500 10.94 15.71 20.17
CA LEU A 500 10.15 15.93 21.37
C LEU A 500 8.68 16.05 20.99
N VAL A 501 7.80 15.38 21.72
CA VAL A 501 6.35 15.45 21.48
C VAL A 501 5.63 15.75 22.78
N ASP A 502 4.46 16.39 22.69
CA ASP A 502 3.63 16.63 23.87
C ASP A 502 3.22 15.31 24.55
N ARG A 503 2.78 15.40 25.81
CA ARG A 503 2.44 14.22 26.62
C ARG A 503 1.13 13.54 26.21
N SER A 504 0.29 14.17 25.40
CA SER A 504 -1.02 13.61 25.03
C SER A 504 -0.90 12.31 24.23
N VAL A 505 0.23 12.13 23.52
CA VAL A 505 0.48 10.94 22.72
C VAL A 505 1.04 9.75 23.53
N ALA A 506 1.20 9.87 24.86
CA ALA A 506 1.78 8.81 25.70
C ALA A 506 1.04 7.46 25.58
N ALA A 507 -0.28 7.52 25.42
CA ALA A 507 -1.15 6.34 25.33
C ALA A 507 -1.41 5.89 23.87
N ALA A 508 -0.69 6.45 22.89
CA ALA A 508 -0.88 6.12 21.49
C ALA A 508 -0.51 4.67 21.19
N ARG A 509 -1.34 4.02 20.40
CA ARG A 509 -1.17 2.63 19.95
C ARG A 509 -0.57 2.59 18.56
N VAL A 510 0.04 1.46 18.20
CA VAL A 510 0.56 1.22 16.86
C VAL A 510 -0.53 1.51 15.80
N PHE A 511 -0.16 2.24 14.75
CA PHE A 511 -1.02 2.77 13.69
C PHE A 511 -1.95 3.94 14.05
N ASP A 512 -1.96 4.42 15.30
CA ASP A 512 -2.61 5.68 15.64
C ASP A 512 -1.95 6.83 14.86
N LYS A 513 -2.75 7.83 14.50
CA LYS A 513 -2.38 8.87 13.54
C LYS A 513 -2.55 10.23 14.18
N PHE A 514 -1.60 11.12 13.93
CA PHE A 514 -1.60 12.47 14.49
C PHE A 514 -1.25 13.47 13.39
N GLN A 515 -1.80 14.67 13.51
CA GLN A 515 -1.26 15.82 12.83
C GLN A 515 -0.29 16.53 13.78
N PHE A 516 1.01 16.43 13.52
CA PHE A 516 1.97 17.28 14.21
C PHE A 516 1.88 18.70 13.64
N GLU A 517 1.44 19.63 14.50
CA GLU A 517 1.06 20.97 14.05
C GLU A 517 2.16 21.68 13.27
N ARG A 518 1.82 22.22 12.09
CA ARG A 518 2.75 22.90 11.17
C ARG A 518 3.85 22.00 10.56
N VAL A 519 3.94 20.74 10.96
CA VAL A 519 4.97 19.79 10.47
C VAL A 519 4.39 18.87 9.40
N GLY A 520 3.38 18.07 9.74
CA GLY A 520 2.89 17.00 8.86
C GLY A 520 1.93 16.05 9.54
N TYR A 521 1.56 14.99 8.82
CA TYR A 521 0.82 13.87 9.38
C TYR A 521 1.76 12.72 9.68
N PHE A 522 1.58 12.12 10.85
CA PHE A 522 2.44 11.09 11.39
C PHE A 522 1.61 9.91 11.88
N SER A 523 2.21 8.72 11.88
CA SER A 523 1.61 7.50 12.41
C SER A 523 2.59 6.80 13.32
N VAL A 524 2.08 6.20 14.40
CA VAL A 524 2.87 5.38 15.31
C VAL A 524 3.36 4.12 14.57
N ASP A 525 4.67 3.93 14.48
CA ASP A 525 5.29 2.79 13.83
C ASP A 525 5.21 1.53 14.72
N PRO A 526 5.09 0.31 14.14
CA PRO A 526 5.12 -0.94 14.88
C PRO A 526 6.36 -1.19 15.75
N ASP A 527 7.48 -0.49 15.50
CA ASP A 527 8.67 -0.57 16.36
C ASP A 527 8.49 0.20 17.69
N SER A 528 7.38 0.92 17.87
CA SER A 528 7.09 1.65 19.11
C SER A 528 6.86 0.69 20.28
N THR A 529 7.45 1.02 21.42
CA THR A 529 7.27 0.33 22.70
C THR A 529 6.87 1.32 23.79
N ALA A 530 6.52 0.81 24.98
CA ALA A 530 6.20 1.66 26.13
C ALA A 530 7.35 2.60 26.54
N GLN A 531 8.60 2.27 26.20
CA GLN A 531 9.79 3.05 26.53
C GLN A 531 10.29 3.93 25.36
N LYS A 532 9.88 3.60 24.13
CA LYS A 532 10.36 4.28 22.92
C LYS A 532 9.21 4.46 21.93
N LEU A 533 8.72 5.69 21.81
CA LEU A 533 7.76 6.05 20.78
C LEU A 533 8.48 6.30 19.45
N VAL A 534 7.96 5.71 18.37
CA VAL A 534 8.49 5.86 17.01
C VAL A 534 7.36 6.30 16.08
N PHE A 535 7.57 7.39 15.36
CA PHE A 535 6.60 7.94 14.42
C PHE A 535 7.15 7.97 13.00
N ASN A 536 6.31 7.57 12.04
CA ASN A 536 6.58 7.69 10.61
C ASN A 536 5.89 8.92 10.07
N ARG A 537 6.60 9.77 9.30
CA ARG A 537 5.94 10.81 8.49
C ARG A 537 5.11 10.13 7.41
N THR A 538 3.80 10.24 7.51
CA THR A 538 2.85 9.70 6.55
C THR A 538 2.86 10.54 5.28
N VAL A 539 2.51 11.82 5.40
CA VAL A 539 2.48 12.83 4.31
C VAL A 539 2.71 14.23 4.89
N THR A 540 3.20 15.15 4.08
CA THR A 540 3.32 16.58 4.43
C THR A 540 1.94 17.26 4.49
N LEU A 541 1.84 18.44 5.12
CA LEU A 541 0.57 19.19 5.20
C LEU A 541 0.10 19.71 3.84
N LYS A 542 1.05 20.03 2.96
CA LYS A 542 0.83 20.53 1.61
C LYS A 542 1.77 19.79 0.67
N GLU A 543 1.34 19.73 -0.58
CA GLU A 543 2.21 19.32 -1.67
C GLU A 543 3.40 20.28 -1.79
N ASP A 544 4.59 19.73 -2.00
CA ASP A 544 5.81 20.50 -2.20
C ASP A 544 6.00 20.72 -3.72
N PRO A 545 5.80 21.94 -4.26
CA PRO A 545 5.90 22.17 -5.69
C PRO A 545 7.30 21.90 -6.25
N GLY A 546 8.34 21.93 -5.41
CA GLY A 546 9.73 21.67 -5.82
C GLY A 546 10.11 20.19 -5.83
N LYS A 547 9.21 19.30 -5.40
CA LYS A 547 9.39 17.84 -5.40
C LYS A 547 8.41 17.10 -6.31
N ILE A 548 7.70 17.84 -7.18
CA ILE A 548 6.90 17.28 -8.27
C ILE A 548 7.86 16.77 -9.34
#